data_AF-X0T6J4-F1
#
_entry.id   AF-X0T6J4-F1
#
_cell.length_a   1.000
_cell.length_b   1.000
_cell.length_c   1.000
_cell.angle_alpha   90.00
_cell.angle_beta   90.00
_cell.angle_gamma   90.00
#
_symmetry.space_group_name_H-M   'P 1'
#
loop_
_entity.id
_entity.type
_entity.pdbx_description
1 polymer ?
#
loop_
_entity_poly.entity_id
_entity_poly.type
_entity_poly.pdbx_seq_one_letter_code
_entity_poly.pdbx_strand_id
1 'polypeptide(L)'
;PGLMRHILSRLSTSMNLFLMVLVVMQVCLAYPAVRNEIFRQFSSSKSFGDLIRGRSEFEKAIIVGEPAAYMESLPYYVNNQIYIAREKCFGKYRDIGSDKLGLSLNELLKTAIKLKNEYGRPILLTIGHRLSDQGPFKIEYSYNNYFTYDSDSLREFRKHTSKVASFRQARLEKYDVFLLE
;
A
#
# COMPACT_ATOMS: atom_id res chain seq x y z
N PRO A 1 -52.56 -41.82 0.91
CA PRO A 1 -52.24 -40.46 1.42
C PRO A 1 -51.06 -40.39 2.43
N GLY A 2 -50.88 -41.38 3.33
CA GLY A 2 -49.85 -41.33 4.38
C GLY A 2 -48.41 -41.66 3.92
N LEU A 3 -48.24 -42.60 2.99
CA LEU A 3 -46.91 -43.05 2.53
C LEU A 3 -46.13 -41.94 1.79
N MET A 4 -46.82 -41.17 0.94
CA MET A 4 -46.23 -40.08 0.15
C MET A 4 -45.79 -38.90 1.04
N ARG A 5 -46.55 -38.58 2.11
CA ARG A 5 -46.17 -37.58 3.11
C ARG A 5 -44.94 -38.01 3.92
N HIS A 6 -44.82 -39.29 4.27
CA HIS A 6 -43.65 -39.82 4.98
C HIS A 6 -42.38 -39.81 4.13
N ILE A 7 -42.49 -40.08 2.83
CA ILE A 7 -41.35 -40.03 1.90
C ILE A 7 -40.90 -38.58 1.70
N LEU A 8 -41.84 -37.65 1.50
CA LEU A 8 -41.56 -36.22 1.36
C LEU A 8 -40.95 -35.61 2.63
N SER A 9 -41.42 -36.00 3.83
CA SER A 9 -40.84 -35.53 5.08
C SER A 9 -39.41 -36.05 5.29
N ARG A 10 -39.14 -37.32 4.97
CA ARG A 10 -37.77 -37.87 5.04
C ARG A 10 -36.84 -37.23 4.02
N LEU A 11 -37.30 -36.94 2.81
CA LEU A 11 -36.51 -36.19 1.82
C LEU A 11 -36.18 -34.78 2.31
N SER A 12 -37.15 -34.06 2.89
CA SER A 12 -36.94 -32.72 3.44
C SER A 12 -35.94 -32.73 4.60
N THR A 13 -36.03 -33.69 5.52
CA THR A 13 -35.08 -33.81 6.63
C THR A 13 -33.66 -34.11 6.13
N SER A 14 -33.50 -35.02 5.18
CA SER A 14 -32.19 -35.34 4.58
C SER A 14 -31.60 -34.16 3.81
N MET A 15 -32.43 -33.40 3.10
CA MET A 15 -32.00 -32.18 2.40
C MET A 15 -31.58 -31.08 3.39
N ASN A 16 -32.32 -30.89 4.48
CA ASN A 16 -31.97 -29.93 5.53
C ASN A 16 -30.66 -30.32 6.24
N LEU A 17 -30.46 -31.62 6.49
CA LEU A 17 -29.21 -32.12 7.05
C LEU A 17 -28.02 -31.87 6.10
N PHE A 18 -28.20 -32.15 4.81
CA PHE A 18 -27.18 -31.88 3.80
C PHE A 18 -26.84 -30.39 3.72
N LEU A 19 -27.85 -29.51 3.72
CA LEU A 19 -27.65 -28.06 3.75
C LEU A 19 -26.93 -27.60 5.02
N MET A 20 -27.29 -28.13 6.20
CA MET A 20 -26.57 -27.84 7.43
C MET A 20 -25.10 -28.25 7.36
N VAL A 21 -24.82 -29.47 6.88
CA VAL A 21 -23.44 -29.96 6.72
C VAL A 21 -22.67 -29.06 5.75
N LEU A 22 -23.30 -28.66 4.63
CA LEU A 22 -22.69 -27.77 3.66
C LEU A 22 -22.39 -26.40 4.27
N VAL A 23 -23.33 -25.81 5.02
CA VAL A 23 -23.11 -24.52 5.70
C VAL A 23 -21.99 -24.63 6.74
N VAL A 24 -21.99 -25.66 7.59
CA VAL A 24 -20.93 -25.87 8.58
C VAL A 24 -19.57 -26.04 7.89
N MET A 25 -19.52 -26.81 6.81
CA MET A 25 -18.30 -26.98 6.02
C MET A 25 -17.81 -25.64 5.45
N GLN A 26 -18.70 -24.83 4.88
CA GLN A 26 -18.35 -23.50 4.36
C GLN A 26 -17.85 -22.56 5.46
N VAL A 27 -18.46 -22.56 6.63
CA VAL A 27 -18.00 -21.76 7.78
C VAL A 27 -16.60 -22.21 8.24
N CYS A 28 -16.37 -23.52 8.35
CA CYS A 28 -15.06 -24.07 8.71
C CYS A 28 -13.98 -23.71 7.67
N LEU A 29 -14.31 -23.75 6.38
CA LEU A 29 -13.41 -23.38 5.29
C LEU A 29 -13.14 -21.87 5.23
N ALA A 30 -14.14 -21.03 5.56
CA ALA A 30 -14.01 -19.58 5.56
C ALA A 30 -13.32 -19.03 6.82
N TYR A 31 -13.36 -19.74 7.94
CA TYR A 31 -12.82 -19.27 9.23
C TYR A 31 -11.35 -18.82 9.16
N PRO A 32 -10.41 -19.56 8.53
CA PRO A 32 -9.03 -19.10 8.41
C PRO A 32 -8.90 -17.79 7.59
N ALA A 33 -9.75 -17.59 6.58
CA ALA A 33 -9.75 -16.38 5.76
C ALA A 33 -10.26 -15.18 6.58
N VAL A 34 -11.41 -15.33 7.25
CA VAL A 34 -12.01 -14.30 8.12
C VAL A 34 -11.07 -13.96 9.28
N ARG A 35 -10.48 -14.97 9.93
CA ARG A 35 -9.50 -14.76 11.01
C ARG A 35 -8.28 -13.99 10.49
N ASN A 36 -7.74 -14.36 9.33
CA ASN A 36 -6.62 -13.62 8.74
C ASN A 36 -6.99 -12.18 8.38
N GLU A 37 -8.23 -11.91 7.98
CA GLU A 37 -8.70 -10.55 7.66
C GLU A 37 -8.86 -9.68 8.91
N ILE A 38 -9.35 -10.25 10.01
CA ILE A 38 -9.50 -9.54 11.30
C ILE A 38 -8.13 -9.22 11.92
N PHE A 39 -7.20 -10.18 11.89
CA PHE A 39 -5.94 -10.05 12.62
C PHE A 39 -4.74 -9.57 11.79
N ARG A 40 -4.80 -9.58 10.46
CA ARG A 40 -3.73 -8.98 9.65
C ARG A 40 -3.95 -7.49 9.48
N GLN A 41 -2.85 -6.74 9.53
CA GLN A 41 -2.83 -5.33 9.20
C GLN A 41 -3.23 -5.13 7.73
N PHE A 42 -4.45 -4.67 7.50
CA PHE A 42 -5.01 -4.57 6.14
C PHE A 42 -4.39 -3.43 5.32
N SER A 43 -4.13 -2.28 5.95
CA SER A 43 -3.63 -1.07 5.27
C SER A 43 -2.37 -0.55 5.93
N SER A 44 -1.29 -0.45 5.15
CA SER A 44 -0.08 0.26 5.56
C SER A 44 -0.34 1.76 5.68
N SER A 45 -1.20 2.32 4.83
CA SER A 45 -1.61 3.74 4.89
C SER A 45 -2.26 4.12 6.22
N LYS A 46 -3.08 3.24 6.82
CA LYS A 46 -3.62 3.48 8.17
C LYS A 46 -2.50 3.70 9.19
N SER A 47 -1.56 2.77 9.25
CA SER A 47 -0.47 2.82 10.23
C SER A 47 0.56 3.88 9.93
N PHE A 48 0.75 4.24 8.66
CA PHE A 48 1.52 5.42 8.31
C PHE A 48 0.81 6.71 8.77
N GLY A 49 -0.51 6.79 8.62
CA GLY A 49 -1.30 7.89 9.17
C GLY A 49 -1.22 7.96 10.70
N ASP A 50 -1.23 6.82 11.40
CA ASP A 50 -1.04 6.76 12.85
C ASP A 50 0.37 7.23 13.25
N LEU A 51 1.41 6.86 12.49
CA LEU A 51 2.78 7.36 12.69
C LEU A 51 2.86 8.89 12.56
N ILE A 52 2.22 9.46 11.54
CA ILE A 52 2.19 10.91 11.32
C ILE A 52 1.43 11.60 12.45
N ARG A 53 0.25 11.10 12.84
CA ARG A 53 -0.53 11.67 13.95
C ARG A 53 0.21 11.61 15.29
N GLY A 54 1.04 10.59 15.50
CA GLY A 54 1.85 10.44 16.71
C GLY A 54 3.10 11.33 16.78
N ARG A 55 3.40 12.10 15.73
CA ARG A 55 4.64 12.88 15.59
C ARG A 55 4.35 14.27 15.03
N SER A 56 4.35 15.28 15.91
CA SER A 56 4.06 16.67 15.52
C SER A 56 5.00 17.21 14.45
N GLU A 57 6.24 16.70 14.37
CA GLU A 57 7.18 17.05 13.32
C GLU A 57 6.70 16.68 11.91
N PHE A 58 5.77 15.73 11.78
CA PHE A 58 5.24 15.27 10.49
C PHE A 58 3.86 15.83 10.14
N GLU A 59 3.25 16.63 11.00
CA GLU A 59 1.90 17.16 10.80
C GLU A 59 1.75 17.93 9.47
N LYS A 60 2.80 18.67 9.08
CA LYS A 60 2.85 19.46 7.84
C LYS A 60 3.84 18.90 6.81
N ALA A 61 4.28 17.66 6.98
CA ALA A 61 5.20 17.05 6.03
C ALA A 61 4.56 16.91 4.64
N ILE A 62 5.36 17.10 3.59
CA ILE A 62 5.00 16.75 2.22
C ILE A 62 5.39 15.31 1.97
N ILE A 63 4.47 14.53 1.43
CA ILE A 63 4.64 13.11 1.18
C ILE A 63 4.92 12.91 -0.29
N VAL A 64 6.01 12.24 -0.62
CA VAL A 64 6.42 11.92 -1.98
C VAL A 64 6.48 10.40 -2.10
N GLY A 65 5.49 9.81 -2.77
CA GLY A 65 5.35 8.35 -2.82
C GLY A 65 5.66 7.74 -4.17
N GLU A 66 6.39 6.64 -4.15
CA GLU A 66 6.65 5.80 -5.32
C GLU A 66 6.55 4.31 -4.96
N PRO A 67 5.60 3.54 -5.55
CA PRO A 67 4.56 3.99 -6.47
C PRO A 67 3.55 4.95 -5.82
N ALA A 68 3.15 6.00 -6.53
CA ALA A 68 2.15 6.95 -6.03
C ALA A 68 0.80 6.30 -5.66
N ALA A 69 0.45 5.19 -6.34
CA ALA A 69 -0.76 4.43 -6.04
C ALA A 69 -0.85 3.95 -4.58
N TYR A 70 0.29 3.72 -3.92
CA TYR A 70 0.30 3.30 -2.52
C TYR A 70 -0.11 4.43 -1.55
N MET A 71 -0.09 5.68 -2.02
CA MET A 71 -0.47 6.85 -1.22
C MET A 71 -1.93 7.26 -1.41
N GLU A 72 -2.67 6.66 -2.35
CA GLU A 72 -4.07 7.04 -2.64
C GLU A 72 -5.02 6.80 -1.45
N SER A 73 -4.68 5.84 -0.59
CA SER A 73 -5.43 5.54 0.64
C SER A 73 -5.04 6.45 1.81
N LEU A 74 -3.91 7.15 1.75
CA LEU A 74 -3.38 7.92 2.88
C LEU A 74 -4.25 9.14 3.27
N PRO A 75 -4.87 9.87 2.32
CA PRO A 75 -5.77 10.99 2.64
C PRO A 75 -6.97 10.64 3.52
N TYR A 76 -7.34 9.36 3.66
CA TYR A 76 -8.38 8.94 4.60
C TYR A 76 -7.95 9.03 6.07
N TYR A 77 -6.64 9.09 6.34
CA TYR A 77 -6.08 9.00 7.70
C TYR A 77 -5.39 10.28 8.16
N VAL A 78 -4.90 11.09 7.22
CA VAL A 78 -4.17 12.35 7.47
C VAL A 78 -4.39 13.35 6.32
N ASN A 79 -4.23 14.65 6.61
CA ASN A 79 -4.44 15.75 5.66
C ASN A 79 -3.14 16.29 5.05
N ASN A 80 -2.05 15.52 5.08
CA ASN A 80 -0.76 15.92 4.50
C ASN A 80 -0.86 16.10 2.98
N GLN A 81 -0.06 17.03 2.45
CA GLN A 81 0.07 17.20 1.01
C GLN A 81 0.84 16.03 0.41
N ILE A 82 0.30 15.45 -0.66
CA ILE A 82 0.94 14.37 -1.41
C ILE A 82 1.38 14.94 -2.76
N TYR A 83 2.65 14.75 -3.08
CA TYR A 83 3.24 15.13 -4.36
C TYR A 83 3.47 13.90 -5.22
N ILE A 84 2.92 13.92 -6.43
CA ILE A 84 2.97 12.82 -7.38
C ILE A 84 4.13 13.07 -8.34
N ALA A 85 5.28 12.44 -8.06
CA ALA A 85 6.54 12.75 -8.72
C ALA A 85 6.49 12.62 -10.25
N ARG A 86 5.77 11.62 -10.77
CA ARG A 86 5.60 11.38 -12.21
C ARG A 86 4.82 12.49 -12.91
N GLU A 87 3.80 13.01 -12.25
CA GLU A 87 2.91 14.07 -12.77
C GLU A 87 3.42 15.48 -12.46
N LYS A 88 4.40 15.59 -11.55
CA LYS A 88 4.98 16.86 -11.10
C LYS A 88 3.94 17.83 -10.52
N CYS A 89 2.98 17.31 -9.78
CA CYS A 89 1.92 18.09 -9.15
C CYS A 89 1.56 17.55 -7.76
N PHE A 90 0.87 18.39 -6.99
CA PHE A 90 0.21 17.94 -5.77
C PHE A 90 -1.15 17.34 -6.10
N GLY A 91 -1.46 16.19 -5.51
CA GLY A 91 -2.71 15.47 -5.79
C GLY A 91 -2.94 14.33 -4.82
N LYS A 92 -4.20 13.93 -4.67
CA LYS A 92 -4.59 12.76 -3.86
C LYS A 92 -4.60 11.46 -4.66
N TYR A 93 -4.73 11.56 -5.97
CA TYR A 93 -4.86 10.44 -6.90
C TYR A 93 -3.95 10.67 -8.08
N ARG A 94 -3.37 9.60 -8.62
CA ARG A 94 -2.59 9.66 -9.85
C ARG A 94 -3.51 9.75 -11.06
N ASP A 95 -3.07 10.43 -12.10
CA ASP A 95 -3.64 10.34 -13.43
C ASP A 95 -3.17 9.03 -14.10
N ILE A 96 -4.13 8.14 -14.39
CA ILE A 96 -3.90 6.85 -15.04
C ILE A 96 -3.46 7.03 -16.50
N GLY A 97 -3.76 8.17 -17.14
CA GLY A 97 -3.44 8.45 -18.54
C GLY A 97 -2.17 9.29 -18.77
N SER A 98 -1.50 9.75 -17.71
CA SER A 98 -0.28 10.56 -17.85
C SER A 98 0.96 9.66 -18.04
N ASP A 99 1.26 9.38 -19.31
CA ASP A 99 2.31 8.45 -19.80
C ASP A 99 3.77 8.88 -19.50
N LYS A 100 4.13 9.02 -18.23
CA LYS A 100 5.55 8.88 -17.82
C LYS A 100 5.77 7.51 -17.22
N LEU A 101 6.08 6.58 -18.11
CA LEU A 101 6.36 5.18 -17.80
C LEU A 101 7.56 5.02 -16.84
N GLY A 102 8.55 5.93 -16.90
CA GLY A 102 9.75 5.86 -16.07
C GLY A 102 9.83 6.91 -14.96
N LEU A 103 10.32 6.50 -13.79
CA LEU A 103 10.83 7.39 -12.75
C LEU A 103 12.10 6.79 -12.17
N SER A 104 13.16 7.59 -12.02
CA SER A 104 14.39 7.14 -11.35
C SER A 104 14.46 7.58 -9.89
N LEU A 105 15.22 6.84 -9.07
CA LEU A 105 15.52 7.21 -7.69
C LEU A 105 16.21 8.58 -7.59
N ASN A 106 17.07 8.89 -8.56
CA ASN A 106 17.75 10.19 -8.64
C ASN A 106 16.76 11.33 -8.91
N GLU A 107 15.82 11.15 -9.85
CA GLU A 107 14.77 12.15 -10.12
C GLU A 107 13.84 12.33 -8.92
N LEU A 108 13.46 11.23 -8.25
CA LEU A 108 12.65 11.26 -7.04
C LEU A 108 13.36 12.06 -5.92
N LEU A 109 14.64 11.78 -5.70
CA LEU A 109 15.45 12.49 -4.70
C LEU A 109 15.61 13.98 -5.02
N LYS A 110 15.94 14.32 -6.28
CA LYS A 110 16.03 15.71 -6.73
C LYS A 110 14.71 16.46 -6.56
N THR A 111 13.59 15.79 -6.84
CA THR A 111 12.25 16.34 -6.62
C THR A 111 12.00 16.62 -5.15
N ALA A 112 12.33 15.67 -4.26
CA ALA A 112 12.19 15.84 -2.82
C ALA A 112 13.05 17.00 -2.29
N ILE A 113 14.31 17.11 -2.72
CA ILE A 113 15.21 18.22 -2.35
C ILE A 113 14.64 19.55 -2.83
N LYS A 114 14.15 19.62 -4.07
CA LYS A 114 13.51 20.83 -4.61
C LYS A 114 12.31 21.23 -3.74
N LEU A 115 11.41 20.29 -3.42
CA LEU A 115 10.23 20.56 -2.59
C LEU A 115 10.63 21.02 -1.18
N LYS A 116 11.65 20.42 -0.57
CA LYS A 116 12.16 20.87 0.73
C LYS A 116 12.64 22.31 0.69
N ASN A 117 13.42 22.67 -0.33
CA ASN A 117 13.93 24.02 -0.50
C ASN A 117 12.83 25.04 -0.82
N GLU A 118 11.81 24.65 -1.59
CA GLU A 118 10.69 25.52 -1.99
C GLU A 118 9.70 25.78 -0.86
N TYR A 119 9.36 24.76 -0.06
CA TYR A 119 8.31 24.85 0.95
C TYR A 119 8.83 24.96 2.39
N GLY A 120 10.10 24.65 2.66
CA GLY A 120 10.67 24.65 4.00
C GLY A 120 10.03 23.64 4.96
N ARG A 121 9.42 22.57 4.42
CA ARG A 121 8.70 21.55 5.18
C ARG A 121 9.45 20.22 5.19
N PRO A 122 9.26 19.38 6.22
CA PRO A 122 9.76 18.01 6.20
C PRO A 122 9.22 17.25 4.99
N ILE A 123 10.08 16.45 4.35
CA ILE A 123 9.70 15.61 3.21
C ILE A 123 9.78 14.14 3.63
N LEU A 124 8.66 13.44 3.53
CA LEU A 124 8.58 12.00 3.75
C LEU A 124 8.51 11.29 2.39
N LEU A 125 9.56 10.52 2.09
CA LEU A 125 9.67 9.68 0.90
C LEU A 125 9.15 8.29 1.23
N THR A 126 8.17 7.78 0.48
CA THR A 126 7.73 6.38 0.61
C THR A 126 8.18 5.56 -0.58
N ILE A 127 8.98 4.52 -0.35
CA ILE A 127 9.53 3.65 -1.38
C ILE A 127 8.88 2.27 -1.28
N GLY A 128 8.01 1.95 -2.23
CA GLY A 128 7.36 0.64 -2.36
C GLY A 128 8.29 -0.47 -2.87
N HIS A 129 9.36 -0.07 -3.56
CA HIS A 129 10.33 -0.95 -4.16
C HIS A 129 11.35 -1.47 -3.13
N ARG A 130 11.89 -2.68 -3.34
CA ARG A 130 13.03 -3.19 -2.55
C ARG A 130 14.32 -2.75 -3.23
N LEU A 131 14.95 -1.71 -2.71
CA LEU A 131 16.23 -1.23 -3.21
C LEU A 131 17.36 -2.06 -2.61
N SER A 132 18.23 -2.56 -3.46
CA SER A 132 19.38 -3.41 -3.12
C SER A 132 20.58 -3.03 -3.98
N ASP A 133 21.77 -3.06 -3.40
CA ASP A 133 23.03 -2.82 -4.10
C ASP A 133 23.32 -3.87 -5.19
N GLN A 134 22.63 -5.02 -5.13
CA GLN A 134 22.70 -6.10 -6.13
C GLN A 134 21.59 -6.01 -7.21
N GLY A 135 20.79 -4.94 -7.20
CA GLY A 135 19.64 -4.80 -8.07
C GLY A 135 18.40 -5.60 -7.61
N PRO A 136 17.39 -5.74 -8.47
CA PRO A 136 17.36 -5.29 -9.87
C PRO A 136 17.31 -3.76 -9.98
N PHE A 137 18.17 -3.20 -10.83
CA PHE A 137 18.28 -1.75 -11.09
C PHE A 137 17.13 -1.15 -11.90
N LYS A 138 16.25 -2.00 -12.43
CA LYS A 138 14.99 -1.63 -13.07
C LYS A 138 13.89 -2.53 -12.49
N ILE A 139 12.82 -1.92 -12.01
CA ILE A 139 11.70 -2.59 -11.36
C ILE A 139 10.44 -2.22 -12.13
N GLU A 140 9.85 -3.19 -12.81
CA GLU A 140 8.58 -3.04 -13.52
C GLU A 140 7.41 -3.33 -12.58
N TYR A 141 6.34 -2.58 -12.73
CA TYR A 141 5.11 -2.74 -11.96
C TYR A 141 3.89 -2.30 -12.78
N SER A 142 2.70 -2.33 -12.18
CA SER A 142 1.40 -2.11 -12.83
C SER A 142 1.39 -0.96 -13.85
N TYR A 143 0.62 -1.16 -14.93
CA TYR A 143 0.43 -0.19 -16.03
C TYR A 143 1.73 0.18 -16.77
N ASN A 144 2.58 -0.80 -17.08
CA ASN A 144 3.87 -0.64 -17.78
C ASN A 144 4.82 0.39 -17.14
N ASN A 145 4.58 0.75 -15.88
CA ASN A 145 5.45 1.64 -15.14
C ASN A 145 6.73 0.90 -14.75
N TYR A 146 7.82 1.63 -14.75
CA TYR A 146 9.09 1.15 -14.23
C TYR A 146 9.77 2.19 -13.36
N PHE A 147 10.46 1.70 -12.34
CA PHE A 147 11.30 2.48 -11.46
C PHE A 147 12.76 2.06 -11.66
N THR A 148 13.67 3.02 -11.84
CA THR A 148 15.09 2.73 -12.03
C THR A 148 15.95 3.31 -10.93
N TYR A 149 17.05 2.63 -10.62
CA TYR A 149 18.10 3.12 -9.75
C TYR A 149 19.41 2.38 -10.08
N ASP A 150 20.52 2.89 -9.58
CA ASP A 150 21.85 2.29 -9.67
C ASP A 150 22.55 2.42 -8.31
N SER A 151 23.74 1.87 -8.19
CA SER A 151 24.50 1.91 -6.93
C SER A 151 24.84 3.34 -6.48
N ASP A 152 25.05 4.27 -7.41
CA ASP A 152 25.41 5.65 -7.10
C ASP A 152 24.21 6.45 -6.58
N SER A 153 23.06 6.35 -7.26
CA SER A 153 21.80 6.95 -6.83
C SER A 153 21.29 6.35 -5.53
N LEU A 154 21.49 5.05 -5.28
CA LEU A 154 21.16 4.42 -3.99
C LEU A 154 22.05 4.93 -2.85
N ARG A 155 23.36 5.07 -3.11
CA ARG A 155 24.30 5.66 -2.14
C ARG A 155 23.93 7.10 -1.83
N GLU A 156 23.62 7.90 -2.85
CA GLU A 156 23.20 9.29 -2.68
C GLU A 156 21.88 9.41 -1.92
N PHE A 157 20.89 8.56 -2.24
CA PHE A 157 19.63 8.49 -1.52
C PHE A 157 19.85 8.19 -0.03
N ARG A 158 20.69 7.21 0.30
CA ARG A 158 21.01 6.86 1.70
C ARG A 158 21.77 7.96 2.44
N LYS A 159 22.54 8.79 1.73
CA LYS A 159 23.27 9.93 2.32
C LYS A 159 22.33 11.09 2.68
N HIS A 160 21.27 11.27 1.91
CA HIS A 160 20.33 12.38 2.08
C HIS A 160 19.07 12.01 2.86
N THR A 161 18.90 10.74 3.24
CA THR A 161 17.68 10.29 3.90
C THR A 161 17.95 9.37 5.07
N SER A 162 17.12 9.49 6.10
CA SER A 162 17.08 8.55 7.22
C SER A 162 15.78 7.75 7.20
N LYS A 163 15.88 6.44 7.44
CA LYS A 163 14.71 5.56 7.47
C LYS A 163 13.91 5.80 8.76
N VAL A 164 12.63 6.14 8.60
CA VAL A 164 11.71 6.41 9.72
C VAL A 164 10.92 5.16 10.10
N ALA A 165 10.42 4.42 9.11
CA ALA A 165 9.56 3.26 9.34
C ALA A 165 9.58 2.26 8.18
N SER A 166 9.07 1.05 8.45
CA SER A 166 8.87 0.00 7.45
C SER A 166 7.46 -0.56 7.58
N PHE A 167 6.66 -0.42 6.53
CA PHE A 167 5.29 -0.92 6.46
C PHE A 167 5.18 -1.98 5.37
N ARG A 168 5.56 -3.22 5.70
CA ARG A 168 5.60 -4.35 4.74
C ARG A 168 4.69 -5.52 5.13
N GLN A 169 3.94 -5.39 6.21
CA GLN A 169 3.04 -6.44 6.72
C GLN A 169 1.71 -6.51 5.95
N ALA A 170 1.25 -5.38 5.41
CA ALA A 170 0.02 -5.35 4.62
C ALA A 170 0.15 -6.16 3.32
N ARG A 171 -0.99 -6.66 2.81
CA ARG A 171 -1.02 -7.53 1.63
C ARG A 171 -0.61 -6.78 0.36
N LEU A 172 -1.13 -5.57 0.15
CA LEU A 172 -1.04 -4.84 -1.11
C LEU A 172 -0.07 -3.65 -1.04
N GLU A 173 -0.15 -2.85 0.03
CA GLU A 173 0.64 -1.64 0.20
C GLU A 173 1.91 -1.95 1.00
N LYS A 174 3.04 -2.20 0.34
CA LYS A 174 4.31 -2.47 1.04
C LYS A 174 5.34 -1.41 0.72
N TYR A 175 5.74 -0.61 1.70
CA TYR A 175 6.72 0.45 1.50
C TYR A 175 7.56 0.74 2.75
N ASP A 176 8.74 1.31 2.53
CA ASP A 176 9.55 1.92 3.57
C ASP A 176 9.40 3.44 3.52
N VAL A 177 9.43 4.10 4.68
CA VAL A 177 9.31 5.56 4.80
C VAL A 177 10.64 6.15 5.23
N PHE A 178 11.08 7.18 4.53
CA PHE A 178 12.33 7.89 4.75
C PHE A 178 12.06 9.39 4.94
N LEU A 179 12.80 10.01 5.85
CA LEU A 179 12.83 11.45 6.03
C LEU A 179 13.99 12.02 5.22
N LEU A 180 13.75 13.09 4.47
CA LEU A 180 14.81 13.84 3.82
C LEU A 180 15.52 14.77 4.82
N GLU A 181 16.84 14.59 4.98
CA GLU A 181 17.70 15.34 5.92
C GLU A 181 18.09 16.73 5.42
#